data_AF-A0A7J7I2W5-F1
#
_entry.id   AF-A0A7J7I2W5-F1
#
_cell.length_a   1.000
_cell.length_b   1.000
_cell.length_c   1.000
_cell.angle_alpha   90.00
_cell.angle_beta   90.00
_cell.angle_gamma   90.00
#
_symmetry.space_group_name_H-M   'P 1'
#
loop_
_entity.id
_entity.type
_entity.pdbx_description
1 polymer ?
#
loop_
_entity_poly.entity_id
_entity_poly.type
_entity_poly.pdbx_seq_one_letter_code
_entity_poly.pdbx_strand_id
1 'polypeptide(L)'
;MDHKTWLWKKKSTEKTIVAADKVNLSHNGNEEEKTQNDKTELERDLKLLNEKLSSSLAECNAKDNLVEKHSRMAQEALDGWEKAEAEAMSLRQELDEVLQQRIVGEERLTQLDMALKECMQQLRFVREEQEQRIHDAVMKTSREFEKANIFLEEKLVDTNKRLSKLDAENTQLSRALLAKEKLIEDKNEQRTRADADFNALMTRLESTEKDNASLKYEVRVLEKELEIRNEEREFNRRTADVSHKQHLENVKKIAKLESECQRLRVLVRKRLPGPAALAKMKNEVEILGSDRVETRRKLSASRTGSMDFAMDNALDTPSKRFNYLAEQLCAMGEENRSLKETLNKNTNELQFSRIIHARNASKLSQVEVQLEDSSIGQIAHEFSLASMSDMGSDDKVSCAESWASTMISELEHFRNGKPMGMPTRKTVGASEIDLMDDFAEMEKLATVSTDKQFGSSRLASVEGSENVGPLQSQSSGDSSAAADGKIVAVPDSGLGLSVINQDMQSENMLIGKYPGWLQDILRVALEQNRVTHRKPDEILEDIKVAWRYINNTNSSEFVVVDARESFKSI
;
A
#
# COMPACT_ATOMS: atom_id res chain seq x y z
N MET A 1 91.53 58.91 13.67
CA MET A 1 90.35 59.73 14.01
C MET A 1 90.19 59.77 15.51
N ASP A 2 90.41 60.84 16.25
CA ASP A 2 91.16 62.08 16.06
C ASP A 2 91.01 62.82 17.40
N HIS A 3 92.11 63.39 17.90
CA HIS A 3 92.16 64.67 18.62
C HIS A 3 91.29 64.83 19.90
N LYS A 4 91.82 65.05 21.11
CA LYS A 4 92.72 66.16 21.54
C LYS A 4 93.04 66.02 23.04
N THR A 5 94.30 66.30 23.41
CA THR A 5 94.83 67.15 24.52
C THR A 5 93.92 67.42 25.74
N TRP A 6 94.41 67.40 27.00
CA TRP A 6 95.34 68.37 27.59
C TRP A 6 96.29 67.76 28.65
N LEU A 7 97.56 68.15 28.57
CA LEU A 7 98.68 67.87 29.47
C LEU A 7 99.20 69.23 29.97
N TRP A 8 99.29 69.46 31.28
CA TRP A 8 100.13 70.52 31.83
C TRP A 8 101.46 69.93 32.32
N LYS A 9 102.52 70.37 31.66
CA LYS A 9 103.94 70.18 31.96
C LYS A 9 104.42 71.29 32.91
N LYS A 10 105.18 70.90 33.93
CA LYS A 10 106.62 71.23 34.14
C LYS A 10 107.04 72.73 34.21
N LYS A 11 107.69 73.14 35.32
CA LYS A 11 109.12 73.61 35.39
C LYS A 11 109.47 74.25 36.76
N SER A 12 110.54 73.76 37.42
CA SER A 12 111.79 74.49 37.77
C SER A 12 111.77 75.13 39.18
N THR A 13 112.79 75.12 40.04
CA THR A 13 114.24 74.85 39.92
C THR A 13 114.90 74.70 41.30
N GLU A 14 116.00 73.98 41.30
CA GLU A 14 117.05 73.78 42.30
C GLU A 14 118.06 74.98 42.38
N LYS A 15 118.66 75.22 43.57
CA LYS A 15 119.96 75.87 43.93
C LYS A 15 119.84 76.85 45.14
N THR A 16 120.49 76.69 46.30
CA THR A 16 121.90 76.84 46.77
C THR A 16 122.53 78.27 46.76
N ILE A 17 123.06 78.68 47.94
CA ILE A 17 124.24 79.54 48.26
C ILE A 17 124.16 81.10 48.25
N VAL A 18 124.42 81.68 49.46
CA VAL A 18 125.35 82.76 49.88
C VAL A 18 125.35 84.17 49.23
N ALA A 19 125.32 85.19 50.11
CA ALA A 19 126.20 86.39 50.20
C ALA A 19 125.35 87.59 50.70
N ALA A 20 125.53 88.11 51.92
CA ALA A 20 126.67 88.88 52.47
C ALA A 20 126.71 90.37 52.05
N ASP A 21 127.24 91.17 52.98
CA ASP A 21 127.59 92.61 52.96
C ASP A 21 126.48 93.60 53.35
N LYS A 22 126.69 94.62 54.20
CA LYS A 22 127.90 95.19 54.86
C LYS A 22 127.41 96.20 55.93
N VAL A 23 127.89 96.24 57.18
CA VAL A 23 129.14 96.84 57.73
C VAL A 23 129.02 98.32 58.16
N ASN A 24 129.42 98.57 59.43
CA ASN A 24 130.30 99.63 60.00
C ASN A 24 129.80 99.95 61.44
N LEU A 25 130.48 99.66 62.57
CA LEU A 25 131.84 99.91 63.11
C LEU A 25 132.20 101.38 63.38
N SER A 26 132.53 101.70 64.66
CA SER A 26 133.43 102.77 65.16
C SER A 26 133.11 103.06 66.65
N HIS A 27 133.98 103.38 67.63
CA HIS A 27 135.44 103.46 67.84
C HIS A 27 135.69 104.06 69.27
N ASN A 28 136.78 103.66 69.96
CA ASN A 28 137.59 104.22 71.09
C ASN A 28 137.04 105.37 72.00
N GLY A 29 137.45 105.57 73.26
CA GLY A 29 138.54 105.08 74.10
C GLY A 29 138.90 106.12 75.20
N ASN A 30 139.42 105.63 76.33
CA ASN A 30 140.28 106.25 77.36
C ASN A 30 139.75 107.15 78.51
N GLU A 31 139.98 106.62 79.72
CA GLU A 31 140.73 107.20 80.88
C GLU A 31 140.15 108.33 81.74
N GLU A 32 139.94 107.94 83.01
CA GLU A 32 140.19 108.65 84.28
C GLU A 32 139.13 109.56 84.95
N GLU A 33 138.75 109.07 86.14
CA GLU A 33 138.31 109.72 87.38
C GLU A 33 136.82 109.87 87.75
N LYS A 34 136.55 109.31 88.95
CA LYS A 34 135.51 109.66 89.95
C LYS A 34 134.09 109.11 89.76
N THR A 35 133.92 107.88 90.26
CA THR A 35 132.84 107.38 91.15
C THR A 35 131.46 108.04 91.05
N GLN A 36 130.46 107.22 90.67
CA GLN A 36 129.04 107.29 91.07
C GLN A 36 128.00 107.76 90.03
N ASN A 37 128.07 107.30 88.77
CA ASN A 37 126.96 107.52 87.80
C ASN A 37 126.55 106.33 86.89
N ASP A 38 127.30 105.23 86.86
CA ASP A 38 127.05 104.06 85.97
C ASP A 38 125.83 103.19 86.34
N LYS A 39 125.22 103.43 87.51
CA LYS A 39 124.10 102.61 88.01
C LYS A 39 122.77 102.90 87.29
N THR A 40 122.57 104.11 86.77
CA THR A 40 121.24 104.55 86.29
C THR A 40 120.98 104.25 84.81
N GLU A 41 122.03 104.07 84.00
CA GLU A 41 121.92 103.66 82.59
C GLU A 41 121.66 102.16 82.47
N LEU A 42 122.37 101.35 83.27
CA LEU A 42 122.17 99.90 83.40
C LEU A 42 120.74 99.55 83.84
N GLU A 43 120.11 100.39 84.65
CA GLU A 43 118.75 100.18 85.17
C GLU A 43 117.65 100.49 84.13
N ARG A 44 117.90 101.41 83.19
CA ARG A 44 117.02 101.62 82.03
C ARG A 44 117.15 100.49 81.02
N ASP A 45 118.37 100.03 80.75
CA ASP A 45 118.62 98.90 79.86
C ASP A 45 118.08 97.59 80.43
N LEU A 46 118.18 97.37 81.75
CA LEU A 46 117.53 96.23 82.42
C LEU A 46 116.01 96.28 82.29
N LYS A 47 115.38 97.45 82.43
CA LYS A 47 113.94 97.61 82.25
C LYS A 47 113.51 97.38 80.80
N LEU A 48 114.26 97.91 79.84
CA LEU A 48 113.99 97.74 78.41
C LEU A 48 114.21 96.29 77.96
N LEU A 49 115.25 95.64 78.49
CA LEU A 49 115.50 94.21 78.29
C LEU A 49 114.40 93.36 78.94
N ASN A 50 113.94 93.72 80.14
CA ASN A 50 112.87 93.00 80.84
C ASN A 50 111.50 93.17 80.17
N GLU A 51 111.19 94.35 79.65
CA GLU A 51 110.00 94.57 78.81
C GLU A 51 110.10 93.78 77.51
N LYS A 52 111.28 93.72 76.88
CA LYS A 52 111.52 92.92 75.67
C LYS A 52 111.45 91.42 75.97
N LEU A 53 111.92 90.98 77.13
CA LEU A 53 111.86 89.60 77.60
C LEU A 53 110.43 89.22 77.98
N SER A 54 109.66 90.14 78.58
CA SER A 54 108.24 89.96 78.87
C SER A 54 107.38 89.97 77.61
N SER A 55 107.68 90.83 76.64
CA SER A 55 107.06 90.86 75.32
C SER A 55 107.38 89.57 74.54
N SER A 56 108.62 89.10 74.59
CA SER A 56 109.04 87.85 73.96
C SER A 56 108.43 86.63 74.65
N LEU A 57 108.26 86.65 75.97
CA LEU A 57 107.60 85.59 76.73
C LEU A 57 106.09 85.56 76.45
N ALA A 58 105.44 86.73 76.39
CA ALA A 58 104.03 86.84 76.01
C ALA A 58 103.83 86.42 74.54
N GLU A 59 104.76 86.74 73.64
CA GLU A 59 104.77 86.27 72.26
C GLU A 59 105.00 84.76 72.16
N CYS A 60 105.91 84.20 72.98
CA CYS A 60 106.10 82.75 73.12
C CYS A 60 104.83 82.08 73.62
N ASN A 61 104.21 82.58 74.69
CA ASN A 61 102.95 82.03 75.22
C ASN A 61 101.80 82.16 74.21
N ALA A 62 101.73 83.26 73.44
CA ALA A 62 100.73 83.42 72.38
C ALA A 62 100.98 82.44 71.23
N LYS A 63 102.25 82.22 70.85
CA LYS A 63 102.66 81.22 69.87
C LYS A 63 102.39 79.80 70.35
N ASP A 64 102.65 79.48 71.62
CA ASP A 64 102.37 78.16 72.21
C ASP A 64 100.86 77.89 72.27
N ASN A 65 100.05 78.86 72.69
CA ASN A 65 98.59 78.77 72.62
C ASN A 65 98.08 78.62 71.18
N LEU A 66 98.73 79.26 70.21
CA LEU A 66 98.40 79.12 68.79
C LEU A 66 98.78 77.73 68.26
N VAL A 67 99.96 77.20 68.64
CA VAL A 67 100.41 75.84 68.33
C VAL A 67 99.46 74.81 68.93
N GLU A 68 99.02 75.00 70.17
CA GLU A 68 98.07 74.10 70.83
C GLU A 68 96.67 74.16 70.17
N LYS A 69 96.22 75.34 69.73
CA LYS A 69 95.00 75.48 68.91
C LYS A 69 95.15 74.81 67.55
N HIS A 70 96.29 74.96 66.87
CA HIS A 70 96.57 74.28 65.61
C HIS A 70 96.70 72.77 65.78
N SER A 71 97.26 72.30 66.90
CA SER A 71 97.34 70.88 67.26
C SER A 71 95.95 70.29 67.47
N ARG A 72 95.08 70.95 68.25
CA ARG A 72 93.67 70.54 68.41
C ARG A 72 92.91 70.58 67.09
N MET A 73 93.07 71.64 66.29
CA MET A 73 92.42 71.76 64.99
C MET A 73 92.90 70.68 64.00
N ALA A 74 94.19 70.32 64.03
CA ALA A 74 94.73 69.22 63.25
C ALA A 74 94.20 67.87 63.73
N GLN A 75 94.08 67.65 65.04
CA GLN A 75 93.50 66.42 65.60
C GLN A 75 92.02 66.28 65.23
N GLU A 76 91.20 67.33 65.39
CA GLU A 76 89.79 67.31 64.99
C GLU A 76 89.61 67.10 63.48
N ALA A 77 90.53 67.65 62.66
CA ALA A 77 90.54 67.40 61.22
C ALA A 77 90.94 65.95 60.89
N LEU A 78 91.88 65.35 61.63
CA LEU A 78 92.26 63.95 61.50
C LEU A 78 91.12 63.02 61.94
N ASP A 79 90.51 63.25 63.10
CA ASP A 79 89.37 62.48 63.60
C ASP A 79 88.16 62.59 62.64
N GLY A 80 87.93 63.78 62.08
CA GLY A 80 86.91 64.00 61.04
C GLY A 80 87.23 63.29 59.73
N TRP A 81 88.51 63.23 59.34
CA TRP A 81 88.97 62.49 58.16
C TRP A 81 88.86 60.98 58.37
N GLU A 82 89.27 60.45 59.52
CA GLU A 82 89.16 59.03 59.88
C GLU A 82 87.69 58.59 59.95
N LYS A 83 86.81 59.41 60.52
CA LYS A 83 85.37 59.15 60.52
C LYS A 83 84.79 59.13 59.10
N ALA A 84 85.16 60.10 58.26
CA ALA A 84 84.73 60.15 56.87
C ALA A 84 85.28 58.97 56.05
N GLU A 85 86.51 58.51 56.33
CA GLU A 85 87.10 57.33 55.71
C GLU A 85 86.38 56.05 56.14
N ALA A 86 86.03 55.90 57.42
CA ALA A 86 85.25 54.78 57.92
C ALA A 86 83.84 54.74 57.32
N GLU A 87 83.16 55.89 57.22
CA GLU A 87 81.86 56.02 56.55
C GLU A 87 81.98 55.69 55.05
N ALA A 88 83.02 56.17 54.36
CA ALA A 88 83.28 55.83 52.97
C ALA A 88 83.55 54.33 52.76
N MET A 89 84.23 53.66 53.70
CA MET A 89 84.46 52.22 53.67
C MET A 89 83.17 51.43 53.90
N SER A 90 82.31 51.84 54.83
CA SER A 90 80.99 51.23 55.05
C SER A 90 80.10 51.37 53.82
N LEU A 91 80.06 52.56 53.21
CA LEU A 91 79.29 52.80 51.99
C LEU A 91 79.82 52.01 50.79
N ARG A 92 81.13 51.82 50.69
CA ARG A 92 81.73 50.93 49.68
C ARG A 92 81.31 49.48 49.89
N GLN A 93 81.36 48.99 51.12
CA GLN A 93 80.92 47.63 51.43
C GLN A 93 79.43 47.44 51.10
N GLU A 94 78.56 48.39 51.48
CA GLU A 94 77.13 48.34 51.16
C GLU A 94 76.88 48.38 49.64
N LEU A 95 77.63 49.22 48.90
CA LEU A 95 77.56 49.25 47.43
C LEU A 95 77.98 47.90 46.82
N ASP A 96 79.06 47.30 47.31
CA ASP A 96 79.54 46.00 46.83
C ASP A 96 78.53 44.88 47.14
N GLU A 97 77.91 44.89 48.32
CA GLU A 97 76.82 43.97 48.69
C GLU A 97 75.60 44.13 47.77
N VAL A 98 75.18 45.37 47.49
CA VAL A 98 74.09 45.66 46.54
C VAL A 98 74.43 45.24 45.11
N LEU A 99 75.68 45.45 44.67
CA LEU A 99 76.14 45.00 43.35
C LEU A 99 76.13 43.47 43.25
N GLN A 100 76.57 42.75 44.27
CA GLN A 100 76.48 41.29 44.30
C GLN A 100 75.02 40.82 44.27
N GLN A 101 74.13 41.42 45.06
CA GLN A 101 72.71 41.12 45.03
C GLN A 101 72.10 41.38 43.65
N ARG A 102 72.50 42.47 42.98
CA ARG A 102 72.08 42.78 41.62
C ARG A 102 72.54 41.71 40.62
N ILE A 103 73.80 41.27 40.69
CA ILE A 103 74.33 40.21 39.82
C ILE A 103 73.55 38.92 40.02
N VAL A 104 73.33 38.49 41.27
CA VAL A 104 72.53 37.30 41.60
C VAL A 104 71.09 37.44 41.09
N GLY A 105 70.51 38.63 41.19
CA GLY A 105 69.19 38.95 40.64
C GLY A 105 69.14 38.87 39.12
N GLU A 106 70.14 39.41 38.42
CA GLU A 106 70.29 39.35 36.96
C GLU A 106 70.48 37.90 36.49
N GLU A 107 71.34 37.11 37.15
CA GLU A 107 71.51 35.68 36.87
C GLU A 107 70.20 34.91 37.04
N ARG A 108 69.48 35.14 38.14
CA ARG A 108 68.16 34.54 38.36
C ARG A 108 67.15 34.95 37.29
N LEU A 109 67.18 36.21 36.84
CA LEU A 109 66.31 36.70 35.77
C LEU A 109 66.64 36.01 34.43
N THR A 110 67.92 35.81 34.11
CA THR A 110 68.31 35.05 32.91
C THR A 110 67.88 33.59 32.98
N GLN A 111 68.00 32.94 34.15
CA GLN A 111 67.53 31.57 34.36
C GLN A 111 66.01 31.46 34.17
N LEU A 112 65.24 32.41 34.71
CA LEU A 112 63.79 32.46 34.52
C LEU A 112 63.40 32.73 33.07
N ASP A 113 64.13 33.61 32.36
CA ASP A 113 63.91 33.88 30.94
C ASP A 113 64.20 32.64 30.07
N MET A 114 65.26 31.89 30.36
CA MET A 114 65.55 30.62 29.70
C MET A 114 64.44 29.59 29.96
N ALA A 115 64.03 29.40 31.22
CA ALA A 115 62.94 28.49 31.58
C ALA A 115 61.61 28.89 30.92
N LEU A 116 61.33 30.19 30.81
CA LEU A 116 60.14 30.70 30.12
C LEU A 116 60.19 30.37 28.62
N LYS A 117 61.33 30.58 27.96
CA LYS A 117 61.51 30.25 26.54
C LYS A 117 61.34 28.76 26.28
N GLU A 118 61.91 27.91 27.13
CA GLU A 118 61.72 26.45 27.05
C GLU A 118 60.26 26.06 27.23
N CYS A 119 59.57 26.62 28.24
CA CYS A 119 58.14 26.40 28.48
C CYS A 119 57.29 26.83 27.27
N MET A 120 57.57 28.00 26.69
CA MET A 120 56.89 28.48 25.49
C MET A 120 57.14 27.58 24.27
N GLN A 121 58.36 27.06 24.12
CA GLN A 121 58.71 26.16 23.03
C GLN A 121 58.02 24.81 23.17
N GLN A 122 57.95 24.25 24.38
CA GLN A 122 57.17 23.05 24.67
C GLN A 122 55.67 23.26 24.40
N LEU A 123 55.12 24.41 24.78
CA LEU A 123 53.72 24.74 24.51
C LEU A 123 53.42 24.81 23.00
N ARG A 124 54.34 25.41 22.21
CA ARG A 124 54.22 25.43 20.75
C ARG A 124 54.28 24.03 20.16
N PHE A 125 55.24 23.22 20.59
CA PHE A 125 55.39 21.84 20.14
C PHE A 125 54.12 21.01 20.40
N VAL A 126 53.59 21.06 21.63
CA VAL A 126 52.35 20.31 21.97
C VAL A 126 51.15 20.82 21.18
N ARG A 127 51.05 22.14 20.93
CA ARG A 127 49.99 22.71 20.09
C ARG A 127 50.09 22.25 18.64
N GLU A 128 51.27 22.32 18.05
CA GLU A 128 51.52 21.87 16.66
C GLU A 128 51.26 20.37 16.52
N GLU A 129 51.68 19.54 17.47
CA GLU A 129 51.42 18.10 17.47
C GLU A 129 49.92 17.81 17.60
N GLN A 130 49.21 18.51 18.49
CA GLN A 130 47.76 18.38 18.64
C GLN A 130 47.03 18.84 17.37
N GLU A 131 47.44 19.94 16.77
CA GLU A 131 46.88 20.46 15.52
C GLU A 131 47.09 19.47 14.38
N GLN A 132 48.28 18.89 14.26
CA GLN A 132 48.56 17.84 13.29
C GLN A 132 47.71 16.60 13.54
N ARG A 133 47.60 16.13 14.79
CA ARG A 133 46.74 14.99 15.15
C ARG A 133 45.27 15.25 14.83
N ILE A 134 44.77 16.45 15.08
CA ILE A 134 43.40 16.86 14.71
C ILE A 134 43.26 16.87 13.18
N HIS A 135 44.20 17.49 12.48
CA HIS A 135 44.15 17.58 11.02
C HIS A 135 44.16 16.19 10.37
N ASP A 136 45.03 15.28 10.83
CA ASP A 136 45.10 13.90 10.34
C ASP A 136 43.80 13.13 10.62
N ALA A 137 43.22 13.30 11.82
CA ALA A 137 41.93 12.70 12.17
C ALA A 137 40.80 13.23 11.27
N VAL A 138 40.70 14.54 11.08
CA VAL A 138 39.71 15.19 10.20
C VAL A 138 39.89 14.75 8.75
N MET A 139 41.12 14.68 8.24
CA MET A 139 41.40 14.22 6.88
C MET A 139 41.10 12.74 6.69
N LYS A 140 41.26 11.91 7.73
CA LYS A 140 40.86 10.50 7.69
C LYS A 140 39.33 10.36 7.66
N THR A 141 38.62 11.03 8.57
CA THR A 141 37.15 10.97 8.63
C THR A 141 36.50 11.57 7.39
N SER A 142 37.04 12.67 6.85
CA SER A 142 36.60 13.28 5.60
C SER A 142 36.74 12.31 4.41
N ARG A 143 37.87 11.60 4.30
CA ARG A 143 38.06 10.59 3.24
C ARG A 143 37.11 9.40 3.39
N GLU A 144 36.81 8.97 4.61
CA GLU A 144 35.83 7.90 4.86
C GLU A 144 34.42 8.35 4.51
N PHE A 145 34.05 9.58 4.88
CA PHE A 145 32.78 10.19 4.51
C PHE A 145 32.62 10.32 2.99
N GLU A 146 33.66 10.79 2.28
CA GLU A 146 33.64 10.92 0.82
C GLU A 146 33.42 9.56 0.13
N LYS A 147 34.11 8.50 0.59
CA LYS A 147 33.89 7.14 0.08
C LYS A 147 32.46 6.65 0.31
N ALA A 148 31.91 6.92 1.49
CA ALA A 148 30.52 6.56 1.80
C ALA A 148 29.54 7.34 0.92
N ASN A 149 29.81 8.63 0.68
CA ASN A 149 28.99 9.48 -0.19
C ASN A 149 28.98 8.97 -1.64
N ILE A 150 30.16 8.70 -2.22
CA ILE A 150 30.29 8.13 -3.57
C ILE A 150 29.55 6.80 -3.69
N PHE A 151 29.66 5.92 -2.68
CA PHE A 151 28.96 4.64 -2.67
C PHE A 151 27.44 4.78 -2.60
N LEU A 152 26.93 5.74 -1.81
CA LEU A 152 25.49 6.02 -1.73
C LEU A 152 24.98 6.63 -3.04
N GLU A 153 25.76 7.50 -3.67
CA GLU A 153 25.42 8.12 -4.95
C GLU A 153 25.39 7.06 -6.07
N GLU A 154 26.35 6.14 -6.11
CA GLU A 154 26.34 4.99 -7.04
C GLU A 154 25.09 4.12 -6.83
N LYS A 155 24.77 3.78 -5.57
CA LYS A 155 23.54 3.04 -5.25
C LYS A 155 22.28 3.78 -5.69
N LEU A 156 22.24 5.10 -5.53
CA LEU A 156 21.10 5.92 -5.95
C LEU A 156 20.94 5.93 -7.47
N VAL A 157 22.06 6.01 -8.21
CA VAL A 157 22.05 5.90 -9.67
C VAL A 157 21.56 4.51 -10.11
N ASP A 158 22.02 3.45 -9.46
CA ASP A 158 21.62 2.08 -9.76
C ASP A 158 20.14 1.82 -9.48
N THR A 159 19.61 2.30 -8.35
CA THR A 159 18.18 2.19 -8.03
C THR A 159 17.35 3.01 -9.00
N ASN A 160 17.77 4.22 -9.34
CA ASN A 160 17.08 5.05 -10.33
C ASN A 160 17.06 4.37 -11.72
N LYS A 161 18.17 3.77 -12.14
CA LYS A 161 18.23 2.99 -13.39
C LYS A 161 17.28 1.79 -13.38
N ARG A 162 17.13 1.09 -12.24
CA ARG A 162 16.14 0.02 -12.09
C ARG A 162 14.72 0.55 -12.13
N LEU A 163 14.45 1.69 -11.49
CA LEU A 163 13.15 2.36 -11.54
C LEU A 163 12.78 2.75 -12.97
N SER A 164 13.68 3.35 -13.75
CA SER A 164 13.40 3.68 -15.16
C SER A 164 13.11 2.46 -16.03
N LYS A 165 13.75 1.31 -15.75
CA LYS A 165 13.45 0.05 -16.45
C LYS A 165 12.06 -0.46 -16.09
N LEU A 166 11.71 -0.48 -14.80
CA LEU A 166 10.38 -0.89 -14.34
C LEU A 166 9.29 0.04 -14.87
N ASP A 167 9.56 1.34 -14.97
CA ASP A 167 8.64 2.31 -15.58
C ASP A 167 8.40 2.01 -17.08
N ALA A 168 9.47 1.72 -17.83
CA ALA A 168 9.35 1.30 -19.23
C ALA A 168 8.58 -0.02 -19.39
N GLU A 169 8.81 -1.01 -18.51
CA GLU A 169 8.07 -2.27 -18.49
C GLU A 169 6.59 -2.05 -18.13
N ASN A 170 6.30 -1.22 -17.12
CA ASN A 170 4.95 -0.89 -16.71
C ASN A 170 4.18 -0.19 -17.84
N THR A 171 4.78 0.82 -18.49
CA THR A 171 4.15 1.48 -19.65
C THR A 171 3.94 0.53 -20.84
N GLN A 172 4.79 -0.48 -21.01
CA GLN A 172 4.58 -1.53 -22.01
C GLN A 172 3.41 -2.45 -21.63
N LEU A 173 3.33 -2.87 -20.36
CA LEU A 173 2.24 -3.69 -19.85
C LEU A 173 0.90 -2.96 -19.91
N SER A 174 0.85 -1.67 -19.54
CA SER A 174 -0.38 -0.86 -19.65
C SER A 174 -0.85 -0.75 -21.10
N ARG A 175 0.07 -0.55 -22.06
CA ARG A 175 -0.28 -0.54 -23.50
C ARG A 175 -0.81 -1.89 -23.98
N ALA A 176 -0.19 -3.00 -23.53
CA ALA A 176 -0.66 -4.34 -23.86
C ALA A 176 -2.04 -4.63 -23.26
N LEU A 177 -2.28 -4.19 -22.02
CA LEU A 177 -3.58 -4.32 -21.34
C LEU A 177 -4.67 -3.56 -22.09
N LEU A 178 -4.43 -2.31 -22.45
CA LEU A 178 -5.38 -1.51 -23.25
C LEU A 178 -5.69 -2.17 -24.61
N ALA A 179 -4.68 -2.74 -25.28
CA ALA A 179 -4.90 -3.46 -26.53
C ALA A 179 -5.74 -4.73 -26.33
N LYS A 180 -5.58 -5.43 -25.20
CA LYS A 180 -6.40 -6.60 -24.85
C LYS A 180 -7.82 -6.21 -24.48
N GLU A 181 -8.00 -5.12 -23.75
CA GLU A 181 -9.32 -4.57 -23.39
C GLU A 181 -10.12 -4.21 -24.64
N LYS A 182 -9.50 -3.50 -25.60
CA LYS A 182 -10.13 -3.21 -26.89
C LYS A 182 -10.52 -4.48 -27.66
N LEU A 183 -9.66 -5.49 -27.66
CA LEU A 183 -9.97 -6.76 -28.32
C LEU A 183 -11.15 -7.49 -27.65
N ILE A 184 -11.23 -7.43 -26.32
CA ILE A 184 -12.37 -7.99 -25.56
C ILE A 184 -13.65 -7.25 -25.92
N GLU A 185 -13.62 -5.93 -26.02
CA GLU A 185 -14.75 -5.11 -26.46
C GLU A 185 -15.21 -5.50 -27.87
N ASP A 186 -14.30 -5.53 -28.86
CA ASP A 186 -14.59 -5.95 -30.24
C ASP A 186 -15.22 -7.37 -30.29
N LYS A 187 -14.73 -8.28 -29.44
CA LYS A 187 -15.25 -9.66 -29.35
C LYS A 187 -16.62 -9.73 -28.70
N ASN A 188 -16.87 -8.90 -27.68
CA ASN A 188 -18.19 -8.79 -27.05
C ASN A 188 -19.21 -8.21 -28.02
N GLU A 189 -18.85 -7.21 -28.83
CA GLU A 189 -19.72 -6.69 -29.90
C GLU A 189 -20.04 -7.74 -30.97
N GLN A 190 -19.06 -8.57 -31.34
CA GLN A 190 -19.29 -9.69 -32.26
C GLN A 190 -20.25 -10.72 -31.65
N ARG A 191 -20.08 -11.04 -30.36
CA ARG A 191 -20.95 -11.95 -29.62
C ARG A 191 -22.38 -11.43 -29.55
N THR A 192 -22.59 -10.17 -29.14
CA THR A 192 -23.94 -9.60 -29.03
C THR A 192 -24.66 -9.57 -30.38
N ARG A 193 -23.92 -9.32 -31.47
CA ARG A 193 -24.46 -9.40 -32.84
C ARG A 193 -24.86 -10.83 -33.20
N ALA A 194 -24.02 -11.81 -32.91
CA ALA A 194 -24.33 -13.23 -33.14
C ALA A 194 -25.52 -13.72 -32.29
N ASP A 195 -25.62 -13.29 -31.03
CA ASP A 195 -26.74 -13.62 -30.14
C ASP A 195 -28.06 -13.04 -30.69
N ALA A 196 -28.03 -11.81 -31.22
CA ALA A 196 -29.19 -11.21 -31.87
C ALA A 196 -29.63 -11.98 -33.13
N ASP A 197 -28.68 -12.36 -33.99
CA ASP A 197 -28.95 -13.17 -35.18
C ASP A 197 -29.51 -14.55 -34.82
N PHE A 198 -28.95 -15.20 -33.80
CA PHE A 198 -29.43 -16.48 -33.30
C PHE A 198 -30.89 -16.38 -32.80
N ASN A 199 -31.21 -15.35 -32.01
CA ASN A 199 -32.57 -15.11 -31.55
C ASN A 199 -33.55 -14.85 -32.71
N ALA A 200 -33.13 -14.10 -33.74
CA ALA A 200 -33.93 -13.90 -34.94
C ALA A 200 -34.15 -15.20 -35.72
N LEU A 201 -33.15 -16.08 -35.79
CA LEU A 201 -33.29 -17.40 -36.41
C LEU A 201 -34.21 -18.32 -35.59
N MET A 202 -34.10 -18.30 -34.27
CA MET A 202 -34.95 -19.09 -33.38
C MET A 202 -36.42 -18.69 -33.51
N THR A 203 -36.74 -17.40 -33.47
CA THR A 203 -38.12 -16.92 -33.67
C THR A 203 -38.69 -17.31 -35.03
N ARG A 204 -37.86 -17.27 -36.09
CA ARG A 204 -38.27 -17.74 -37.43
C ARG A 204 -38.48 -19.25 -37.47
N LEU A 205 -37.64 -20.03 -36.79
CA LEU A 205 -37.81 -21.47 -36.69
C LEU A 205 -39.15 -21.81 -36.03
N GLU A 206 -39.44 -21.22 -34.87
CA GLU A 206 -40.70 -21.41 -34.14
C GLU A 206 -41.92 -21.03 -34.99
N SER A 207 -41.86 -19.95 -35.76
CA SER A 207 -42.96 -19.58 -36.66
C SER A 207 -43.15 -20.64 -37.75
N THR A 208 -42.07 -21.11 -38.37
CA THR A 208 -42.16 -22.16 -39.40
C THR A 208 -42.62 -23.51 -38.85
N GLU A 209 -42.29 -23.84 -37.60
CA GLU A 209 -42.77 -25.05 -36.93
C GLU A 209 -44.28 -24.98 -36.68
N LYS A 210 -44.80 -23.82 -36.24
CA LYS A 210 -46.24 -23.56 -36.11
C LYS A 210 -46.97 -23.68 -37.44
N ASP A 211 -46.43 -23.09 -38.50
CA ASP A 211 -47.01 -23.19 -39.85
C ASP A 211 -47.01 -24.65 -40.35
N ASN A 212 -45.93 -25.40 -40.11
CA ASN A 212 -45.85 -26.81 -40.46
C ASN A 212 -46.86 -27.66 -39.68
N ALA A 213 -47.06 -27.38 -38.39
CA ALA A 213 -48.10 -28.04 -37.60
C ALA A 213 -49.51 -27.74 -38.13
N SER A 214 -49.77 -26.49 -38.51
CA SER A 214 -51.03 -26.07 -39.15
C SER A 214 -51.27 -26.79 -40.48
N LEU A 215 -50.28 -26.80 -41.37
CA LEU A 215 -50.37 -27.50 -42.66
C LEU A 215 -50.57 -29.02 -42.49
N LYS A 216 -49.89 -29.64 -41.52
CA LYS A 216 -50.11 -31.06 -41.17
C LYS A 216 -51.55 -31.32 -40.73
N TYR A 217 -52.14 -30.40 -39.98
CA TYR A 217 -53.54 -30.51 -39.58
C TYR A 217 -54.47 -30.40 -40.79
N GLU A 218 -54.25 -29.41 -41.66
CA GLU A 218 -55.03 -29.22 -42.89
C GLU A 218 -54.98 -30.46 -43.80
N VAL A 219 -53.79 -31.03 -44.02
CA VAL A 219 -53.62 -32.27 -44.79
C VAL A 219 -54.46 -33.41 -44.21
N ARG A 220 -54.43 -33.63 -42.89
CA ARG A 220 -55.25 -34.69 -42.25
C ARG A 220 -56.75 -34.45 -42.42
N VAL A 221 -57.20 -33.20 -42.36
CA VAL A 221 -58.61 -32.87 -42.59
C VAL A 221 -59.01 -33.18 -44.04
N LEU A 222 -58.18 -32.78 -45.02
CA LEU A 222 -58.41 -33.07 -46.44
C LEU A 222 -58.38 -34.57 -46.74
N GLU A 223 -57.45 -35.33 -46.13
CA GLU A 223 -57.42 -36.79 -46.23
C GLU A 223 -58.75 -37.42 -45.77
N LYS A 224 -59.31 -36.93 -44.65
CA LYS A 224 -60.61 -37.41 -44.15
C LYS A 224 -61.77 -37.01 -45.04
N GLU A 225 -61.78 -35.79 -45.57
CA GLU A 225 -62.81 -35.37 -46.54
C GLU A 225 -62.76 -36.22 -47.81
N LEU A 226 -61.56 -36.52 -48.32
CA LEU A 226 -61.37 -37.38 -49.49
C LEU A 226 -61.84 -38.81 -49.23
N GLU A 227 -61.59 -39.36 -48.04
CA GLU A 227 -62.09 -40.69 -47.65
C GLU A 227 -63.62 -40.73 -47.66
N ILE A 228 -64.28 -39.73 -47.04
CA ILE A 228 -65.75 -39.63 -47.04
C ILE A 228 -66.28 -39.54 -48.47
N ARG A 229 -65.72 -38.67 -49.32
CA ARG A 229 -66.11 -38.55 -50.73
C ARG A 229 -65.89 -39.84 -51.52
N ASN A 230 -64.86 -40.61 -51.19
CA ASN A 230 -64.60 -41.90 -51.81
C ASN A 230 -65.67 -42.94 -51.42
N GLU A 231 -66.01 -43.02 -50.13
CA GLU A 231 -67.10 -43.86 -49.63
C GLU A 231 -68.45 -43.49 -50.24
N GLU A 232 -68.77 -42.19 -50.35
CA GLU A 232 -69.97 -41.68 -51.01
C GLU A 232 -70.04 -42.08 -52.49
N ARG A 233 -68.95 -41.90 -53.25
CA ARG A 233 -68.88 -42.32 -54.66
C ARG A 233 -69.08 -43.82 -54.81
N GLU A 234 -68.48 -44.61 -53.93
CA GLU A 234 -68.58 -46.07 -53.95
C GLU A 234 -69.99 -46.55 -53.56
N PHE A 235 -70.64 -45.88 -52.60
CA PHE A 235 -72.06 -46.11 -52.28
C PHE A 235 -72.97 -45.78 -53.46
N ASN A 236 -72.74 -44.66 -54.14
CA ASN A 236 -73.48 -44.26 -55.34
C ASN A 236 -73.28 -45.27 -56.47
N ARG A 237 -72.04 -45.75 -56.69
CA ARG A 237 -71.72 -46.80 -57.66
C ARG A 237 -72.48 -48.09 -57.38
N ARG A 238 -72.45 -48.57 -56.13
CA ARG A 238 -73.19 -49.77 -55.70
C ARG A 238 -74.70 -49.61 -55.89
N THR A 239 -75.23 -48.44 -55.57
CA THR A 239 -76.67 -48.14 -55.73
C THR A 239 -77.06 -48.13 -57.21
N ALA A 240 -76.26 -47.51 -58.07
CA ALA A 240 -76.46 -47.52 -59.51
C ALA A 240 -76.37 -48.95 -60.09
N ASP A 241 -75.39 -49.75 -59.66
CA ASP A 241 -75.25 -51.16 -60.07
C ASP A 241 -76.48 -51.99 -59.69
N VAL A 242 -77.01 -51.83 -58.47
CA VAL A 242 -78.22 -52.52 -58.00
C VAL A 242 -79.44 -52.08 -58.82
N SER A 243 -79.61 -50.77 -59.04
CA SER A 243 -80.68 -50.22 -59.88
C SER A 243 -80.59 -50.74 -61.32
N HIS A 244 -79.38 -50.81 -61.89
CA HIS A 244 -79.15 -51.33 -63.24
C HIS A 244 -79.45 -52.83 -63.33
N LYS A 245 -79.02 -53.64 -62.35
CA LYS A 245 -79.38 -55.07 -62.27
C LYS A 245 -80.88 -55.27 -62.20
N GLN A 246 -81.58 -54.50 -61.37
CA GLN A 246 -83.03 -54.54 -61.26
C GLN A 246 -83.71 -54.12 -62.58
N HIS A 247 -83.21 -53.07 -63.22
CA HIS A 247 -83.71 -52.64 -64.53
C HIS A 247 -83.50 -53.74 -65.58
N LEU A 248 -82.33 -54.39 -65.61
CA LEU A 248 -82.04 -55.50 -66.51
C LEU A 248 -82.99 -56.69 -66.29
N GLU A 249 -83.31 -57.03 -65.03
CA GLU A 249 -84.32 -58.04 -64.71
C GLU A 249 -85.73 -57.63 -65.17
N ASN A 250 -86.11 -56.37 -64.96
CA ASN A 250 -87.38 -55.83 -65.43
C ASN A 250 -87.46 -55.86 -66.96
N VAL A 251 -86.40 -55.47 -67.67
CA VAL A 251 -86.30 -55.59 -69.14
C VAL A 251 -86.44 -57.03 -69.59
N LYS A 252 -85.79 -58.00 -68.91
CA LYS A 252 -85.98 -59.43 -69.20
C LYS A 252 -87.43 -59.88 -69.00
N LYS A 253 -88.11 -59.41 -67.94
CA LYS A 253 -89.54 -59.70 -67.71
C LYS A 253 -90.41 -59.05 -68.78
N ILE A 254 -90.14 -57.80 -69.16
CA ILE A 254 -90.84 -57.08 -70.23
C ILE A 254 -90.67 -57.81 -71.56
N ALA A 255 -89.45 -58.22 -71.92
CA ALA A 255 -89.20 -58.96 -73.15
C ALA A 255 -89.96 -60.30 -73.20
N LYS A 256 -90.06 -61.01 -72.06
CA LYS A 256 -90.91 -62.21 -71.95
C LYS A 256 -92.40 -61.87 -72.16
N LEU A 257 -92.91 -60.86 -71.45
CA LEU A 257 -94.29 -60.40 -71.59
C LEU A 257 -94.57 -59.93 -73.03
N GLU A 258 -93.64 -59.26 -73.68
CA GLU A 258 -93.76 -58.79 -75.05
C GLU A 258 -93.78 -59.95 -76.05
N SER A 259 -92.98 -61.00 -75.83
CA SER A 259 -93.04 -62.22 -76.64
C SER A 259 -94.40 -62.94 -76.50
N GLU A 260 -94.97 -62.98 -75.30
CA GLU A 260 -96.32 -63.50 -75.04
C GLU A 260 -97.39 -62.60 -75.66
N CYS A 261 -97.29 -61.28 -75.54
CA CYS A 261 -98.15 -60.33 -76.23
C CYS A 261 -98.06 -60.52 -77.74
N GLN A 262 -96.87 -60.76 -78.30
CA GLN A 262 -96.69 -61.02 -79.73
C GLN A 262 -97.34 -62.35 -80.14
N ARG A 263 -97.16 -63.42 -79.34
CA ARG A 263 -97.83 -64.71 -79.54
C ARG A 263 -99.35 -64.56 -79.51
N LEU A 264 -99.89 -63.83 -78.52
CA LEU A 264 -101.31 -63.51 -78.41
C LEU A 264 -101.79 -62.68 -79.61
N ARG A 265 -101.03 -61.66 -80.05
CA ARG A 265 -101.34 -60.88 -81.26
C ARG A 265 -101.44 -61.78 -82.50
N VAL A 266 -100.54 -62.76 -82.66
CA VAL A 266 -100.62 -63.76 -83.74
C VAL A 266 -101.85 -64.66 -83.58
N LEU A 267 -102.16 -65.13 -82.36
CA LEU A 267 -103.33 -65.97 -82.09
C LEU A 267 -104.65 -65.23 -82.40
N VAL A 268 -104.74 -63.96 -82.02
CA VAL A 268 -105.88 -63.08 -82.31
C VAL A 268 -106.02 -62.88 -83.82
N ARG A 269 -104.93 -62.60 -84.54
CA ARG A 269 -104.94 -62.53 -86.01
C ARG A 269 -105.37 -63.85 -86.68
N LYS A 270 -105.08 -65.01 -86.08
CA LYS A 270 -105.51 -66.33 -86.58
C LYS A 270 -106.95 -66.72 -86.20
N ARG A 271 -107.54 -66.13 -85.15
CA ARG A 271 -108.92 -66.41 -84.70
C ARG A 271 -109.96 -65.37 -85.15
N LEU A 272 -109.56 -64.21 -85.66
CA LEU A 272 -110.50 -63.16 -86.10
C LEU A 272 -110.82 -63.24 -87.61
N PRO A 273 -112.09 -63.05 -88.04
CA PRO A 273 -112.46 -63.06 -89.45
C PRO A 273 -112.11 -61.74 -90.14
N GLY A 274 -111.02 -61.73 -90.92
CA GLY A 274 -110.73 -60.74 -91.96
C GLY A 274 -110.40 -59.29 -91.52
N PRO A 275 -109.62 -58.52 -92.31
CA PRO A 275 -109.24 -57.14 -91.99
C PRO A 275 -110.43 -56.18 -91.75
N ALA A 276 -111.60 -56.48 -92.30
CA ALA A 276 -112.81 -55.65 -92.18
C ALA A 276 -113.46 -55.70 -90.77
N ALA A 277 -113.38 -56.81 -90.04
CA ALA A 277 -113.91 -56.90 -88.68
C ALA A 277 -112.99 -56.23 -87.65
N LEU A 278 -111.68 -56.30 -87.88
CA LEU A 278 -110.66 -55.65 -87.05
C LEU A 278 -110.74 -54.11 -87.11
N ALA A 279 -111.08 -53.52 -88.26
CA ALA A 279 -111.28 -52.08 -88.38
C ALA A 279 -112.48 -51.57 -87.58
N LYS A 280 -113.57 -52.37 -87.48
CA LYS A 280 -114.74 -52.01 -86.66
C LYS A 280 -114.46 -52.10 -85.16
N MET A 281 -113.82 -53.18 -84.70
CA MET A 281 -113.43 -53.30 -83.29
C MET A 281 -112.38 -52.27 -82.89
N LYS A 282 -111.44 -51.94 -83.78
CA LYS A 282 -110.44 -50.90 -83.53
C LYS A 282 -111.10 -49.53 -83.40
N ASN A 283 -112.02 -49.18 -84.30
CA ASN A 283 -112.77 -47.94 -84.17
C ASN A 283 -113.57 -47.93 -82.84
N GLU A 284 -114.27 -49.00 -82.47
CA GLU A 284 -115.07 -49.07 -81.23
C GLU A 284 -114.24 -48.91 -79.95
N VAL A 285 -113.01 -49.48 -79.90
CA VAL A 285 -112.07 -49.30 -78.79
C VAL A 285 -111.44 -47.90 -78.78
N GLU A 286 -111.29 -47.27 -79.94
CA GLU A 286 -110.75 -45.90 -80.08
C GLU A 286 -111.80 -44.84 -79.68
N ILE A 287 -113.11 -45.07 -79.91
CA ILE A 287 -114.18 -44.15 -79.43
C ILE A 287 -114.43 -44.26 -77.91
N LEU A 288 -114.04 -45.37 -77.26
CA LEU A 288 -114.12 -45.54 -75.81
C LEU A 288 -112.84 -45.05 -75.07
N GLY A 289 -111.76 -44.75 -75.81
CA GLY A 289 -110.44 -44.41 -75.25
C GLY A 289 -110.11 -42.91 -75.22
N SER A 290 -110.92 -42.05 -75.85
CA SER A 290 -110.60 -40.62 -76.04
C SER A 290 -111.22 -39.66 -75.02
N ASP A 291 -111.97 -40.13 -74.02
CA ASP A 291 -112.55 -39.25 -72.99
C ASP A 291 -112.28 -39.77 -71.57
N ARG A 292 -111.06 -39.51 -71.07
CA ARG A 292 -110.83 -39.41 -69.62
C ARG A 292 -109.68 -38.46 -69.29
N VAL A 293 -110.07 -37.21 -69.25
CA VAL A 293 -109.45 -36.07 -68.55
C VAL A 293 -108.83 -36.49 -67.21
N GLU A 294 -107.56 -36.09 -67.05
CA GLU A 294 -106.96 -35.53 -65.83
C GLU A 294 -107.89 -35.41 -64.60
N THR A 295 -107.70 -36.25 -63.58
CA THR A 295 -107.88 -35.86 -62.16
C THR A 295 -107.56 -37.00 -61.19
N ARG A 296 -106.56 -36.72 -60.35
CA ARG A 296 -106.63 -36.80 -58.88
C ARG A 296 -106.75 -38.20 -58.22
N ARG A 297 -105.68 -38.60 -57.52
CA ARG A 297 -105.58 -38.79 -56.04
C ARG A 297 -104.30 -39.57 -55.70
N LYS A 298 -103.35 -39.02 -54.93
CA LYS A 298 -103.31 -38.81 -53.46
C LYS A 298 -103.21 -40.11 -52.63
N LEU A 299 -102.10 -40.16 -51.86
CA LEU A 299 -101.93 -40.63 -50.48
C LEU A 299 -101.93 -42.14 -50.18
N SER A 300 -100.76 -42.62 -49.72
CA SER A 300 -100.55 -43.25 -48.38
C SER A 300 -99.04 -43.59 -48.26
N ALA A 301 -98.27 -42.94 -47.39
CA ALA A 301 -98.16 -43.15 -45.94
C ALA A 301 -97.46 -44.47 -45.56
N SER A 302 -96.26 -44.38 -44.99
CA SER A 302 -96.04 -44.64 -43.55
C SER A 302 -94.55 -44.93 -43.24
N ARG A 303 -94.03 -44.17 -42.27
CA ARG A 303 -93.03 -44.53 -41.23
C ARG A 303 -91.71 -45.17 -41.65
N THR A 304 -90.59 -44.55 -41.26
CA THR A 304 -89.78 -44.95 -40.08
C THR A 304 -88.64 -43.95 -39.86
N GLY A 305 -88.50 -43.41 -38.64
CA GLY A 305 -87.20 -43.00 -38.09
C GLY A 305 -86.82 -41.51 -38.09
N SER A 306 -87.66 -40.64 -37.49
CA SER A 306 -87.12 -39.52 -36.70
C SER A 306 -86.65 -40.10 -35.37
N MET A 307 -85.37 -39.89 -35.04
CA MET A 307 -84.79 -40.09 -33.72
C MET A 307 -84.07 -38.80 -33.35
N ASP A 308 -84.87 -37.85 -32.83
CA ASP A 308 -84.38 -37.00 -31.74
C ASP A 308 -84.21 -37.92 -30.52
N PHE A 309 -82.97 -38.16 -30.10
CA PHE A 309 -82.73 -38.66 -28.76
C PHE A 309 -82.72 -37.48 -27.80
N ALA A 310 -83.70 -37.52 -26.92
CA ALA A 310 -83.83 -36.70 -25.74
C ALA A 310 -82.48 -36.53 -25.02
N MET A 311 -82.06 -35.27 -24.99
CA MET A 311 -81.51 -34.63 -23.81
C MET A 311 -82.30 -35.08 -22.56
N ASP A 312 -81.58 -35.28 -21.47
CA ASP A 312 -82.07 -35.40 -20.09
C ASP A 312 -82.25 -36.83 -19.53
N ASN A 313 -81.11 -37.42 -19.12
CA ASN A 313 -80.94 -37.93 -17.75
C ASN A 313 -79.48 -38.30 -17.47
N ALA A 314 -78.73 -37.35 -16.91
CA ALA A 314 -77.61 -37.58 -16.01
C ALA A 314 -77.40 -36.31 -15.17
N LEU A 315 -78.41 -36.03 -14.34
CA LEU A 315 -78.42 -35.03 -13.29
C LEU A 315 -77.31 -35.34 -12.27
N ASP A 316 -76.06 -34.90 -12.51
CA ASP A 316 -75.04 -34.58 -11.47
C ASP A 316 -73.60 -34.35 -11.99
N THR A 317 -73.34 -33.46 -12.96
CA THR A 317 -71.92 -33.20 -13.37
C THR A 317 -71.54 -31.76 -13.74
N PRO A 318 -72.40 -30.88 -14.26
CA PRO A 318 -72.00 -29.49 -14.52
C PRO A 318 -71.88 -28.67 -13.23
N SER A 319 -72.85 -28.77 -12.33
CA SER A 319 -72.89 -28.00 -11.08
C SER A 319 -71.76 -28.39 -10.12
N LYS A 320 -71.44 -29.69 -10.00
CA LYS A 320 -70.33 -30.17 -9.16
C LYS A 320 -68.95 -29.78 -9.70
N ARG A 321 -68.75 -29.80 -11.04
CA ARG A 321 -67.51 -29.31 -11.66
C ARG A 321 -67.38 -27.79 -11.56
N PHE A 322 -68.49 -27.06 -11.73
CA PHE A 322 -68.52 -25.62 -11.53
C PHE A 322 -68.18 -25.24 -10.09
N ASN A 323 -68.75 -25.94 -9.10
CA ASN A 323 -68.44 -25.72 -7.69
C ASN A 323 -66.98 -26.07 -7.35
N TYR A 324 -66.44 -27.17 -7.89
CA TYR A 324 -65.02 -27.53 -7.69
C TYR A 324 -64.06 -26.49 -8.31
N LEU A 325 -64.33 -26.02 -9.52
CA LEU A 325 -63.53 -24.98 -10.17
C LEU A 325 -63.67 -23.64 -9.45
N ALA A 326 -64.85 -23.30 -8.93
CA ALA A 326 -65.07 -22.11 -8.13
C ALA A 326 -64.34 -22.17 -6.79
N GLU A 327 -64.35 -23.33 -6.12
CA GLU A 327 -63.61 -23.57 -4.88
C GLU A 327 -62.10 -23.51 -5.12
N GLN A 328 -61.60 -24.08 -6.22
CA GLN A 328 -60.19 -23.99 -6.62
C GLN A 328 -59.76 -22.55 -6.96
N LEU A 329 -60.64 -21.77 -7.59
CA LEU A 329 -60.40 -20.34 -7.86
C LEU A 329 -60.37 -19.51 -6.57
N CYS A 330 -61.26 -19.80 -5.62
CA CYS A 330 -61.27 -19.14 -4.30
C CYS A 330 -60.02 -19.48 -3.49
N ALA A 331 -59.60 -20.75 -3.45
CA ALA A 331 -58.38 -21.18 -2.77
C ALA A 331 -57.13 -20.53 -3.38
N MET A 332 -57.00 -20.55 -4.71
CA MET A 332 -55.91 -19.86 -5.40
C MET A 332 -55.95 -18.33 -5.17
N GLY A 333 -57.15 -17.74 -5.07
CA GLY A 333 -57.34 -16.33 -4.74
C GLY A 333 -56.93 -15.97 -3.32
N GLU A 334 -57.16 -16.87 -2.35
CA GLU A 334 -56.71 -16.76 -0.96
C GLU A 334 -55.20 -16.91 -0.83
N GLU A 335 -54.60 -17.89 -1.52
CA GLU A 335 -53.15 -18.06 -1.60
C GLU A 335 -52.46 -16.82 -2.20
N ASN A 336 -52.98 -16.28 -3.30
CA ASN A 336 -52.46 -15.05 -3.89
C ASN A 336 -52.58 -13.84 -2.94
N ARG A 337 -53.67 -13.77 -2.17
CA ARG A 337 -53.85 -12.72 -1.16
C ARG A 337 -52.82 -12.84 -0.05
N SER A 338 -52.56 -14.06 0.43
CA SER A 338 -51.53 -14.36 1.43
C SER A 338 -50.12 -14.07 0.92
N LEU A 339 -49.80 -14.46 -0.32
CA LEU A 339 -48.51 -14.15 -0.98
C LEU A 339 -48.31 -12.65 -1.15
N LYS A 340 -49.36 -11.92 -1.54
CA LYS A 340 -49.29 -10.46 -1.66
C LYS A 340 -49.09 -9.77 -0.31
N GLU A 341 -49.70 -10.30 0.76
CA GLU A 341 -49.51 -9.77 2.12
C GLU A 341 -48.10 -10.04 2.65
N THR A 342 -47.56 -11.23 2.42
CA THR A 342 -46.17 -11.58 2.80
C THR A 342 -45.14 -10.80 2.01
N LEU A 343 -45.34 -10.60 0.69
CA LEU A 343 -44.51 -9.71 -0.13
C LEU A 343 -44.50 -8.28 0.42
N ASN A 344 -45.66 -7.76 0.81
CA ASN A 344 -45.77 -6.41 1.37
C ASN A 344 -45.08 -6.30 2.74
N LYS A 345 -45.18 -7.34 3.59
CA LYS A 345 -44.45 -7.41 4.88
C LYS A 345 -42.94 -7.42 4.66
N ASN A 346 -42.43 -8.26 3.76
CA ASN A 346 -41.00 -8.31 3.42
C ASN A 346 -40.50 -6.99 2.83
N THR A 347 -41.32 -6.31 2.01
CA THR A 347 -40.96 -4.99 1.47
C THR A 347 -40.84 -3.95 2.58
N ASN A 348 -41.76 -3.93 3.55
CA ASN A 348 -41.70 -3.02 4.69
C ASN A 348 -40.51 -3.32 5.61
N GLU A 349 -40.19 -4.59 5.85
CA GLU A 349 -39.02 -5.01 6.65
C GLU A 349 -37.70 -4.66 5.96
N LEU A 350 -37.64 -4.82 4.63
CA LEU A 350 -36.48 -4.42 3.83
C LEU A 350 -36.30 -2.90 3.81
N GLN A 351 -37.40 -2.14 3.74
CA GLN A 351 -37.37 -0.68 3.89
C GLN A 351 -36.89 -0.26 5.28
N PHE A 352 -37.39 -0.90 6.35
CA PHE A 352 -36.92 -0.67 7.71
C PHE A 352 -35.42 -0.98 7.86
N SER A 353 -34.97 -2.11 7.32
CA SER A 353 -33.56 -2.52 7.32
C SER A 353 -32.68 -1.53 6.56
N ARG A 354 -33.11 -1.09 5.37
CA ARG A 354 -32.39 -0.07 4.57
C ARG A 354 -32.26 1.25 5.33
N ILE A 355 -33.30 1.69 6.05
CA ILE A 355 -33.27 2.90 6.88
C ILE A 355 -32.28 2.74 8.05
N ILE A 356 -32.26 1.59 8.72
CA ILE A 356 -31.32 1.31 9.81
C ILE A 356 -29.88 1.26 9.31
N HIS A 357 -29.61 0.59 8.18
CA HIS A 357 -28.29 0.55 7.56
C HIS A 357 -27.80 1.94 7.14
N ALA A 358 -28.67 2.76 6.52
CA ALA A 358 -28.34 4.14 6.19
C ALA A 358 -28.02 4.98 7.43
N ARG A 359 -28.80 4.82 8.51
CA ARG A 359 -28.57 5.51 9.78
C ARG A 359 -27.27 5.07 10.45
N ASN A 360 -26.94 3.78 10.40
CA ASN A 360 -25.70 3.24 10.95
C ASN A 360 -24.48 3.68 10.14
N ALA A 361 -24.59 3.71 8.81
CA ALA A 361 -23.54 4.24 7.92
C ALA A 361 -23.28 5.74 8.19
N SER A 362 -24.34 6.54 8.39
CA SER A 362 -24.21 7.95 8.76
C SER A 362 -23.53 8.15 10.12
N LYS A 363 -23.85 7.31 11.11
CA LYS A 363 -23.16 7.33 12.42
C LYS A 363 -21.70 6.92 12.32
N LEU A 364 -21.37 5.91 11.50
CA LEU A 364 -19.97 5.49 11.28
C LEU A 364 -19.17 6.62 10.63
N SER A 365 -19.73 7.26 9.60
CA SER A 365 -19.09 8.41 8.95
C SER A 365 -18.87 9.58 9.92
N GLN A 366 -19.80 9.82 10.85
CA GLN A 366 -19.61 10.83 11.89
C GLN A 366 -18.48 10.49 12.87
N VAL A 367 -18.30 9.21 13.21
CA VAL A 367 -17.18 8.74 14.05
C VAL A 367 -15.86 8.77 13.29
N GLU A 368 -15.86 8.47 12.00
CA GLU A 368 -14.70 8.54 11.12
C GLU A 368 -14.18 9.97 10.97
N VAL A 369 -15.09 10.95 10.82
CA VAL A 369 -14.74 12.38 10.80
C VAL A 369 -14.19 12.84 12.16
N GLN A 370 -14.71 12.35 13.28
CA GLN A 370 -14.16 12.67 14.61
C GLN A 370 -12.76 12.08 14.84
N LEU A 371 -12.45 10.95 14.21
CA LEU A 371 -11.14 10.30 14.27
C LEU A 371 -10.10 11.07 13.43
N GLU A 372 -10.50 11.53 12.24
CA GLU A 372 -9.68 12.37 11.36
C GLU A 372 -9.43 13.77 11.96
N ASP A 373 -10.43 14.42 12.55
CA ASP A 373 -10.28 15.73 13.20
C ASP A 373 -9.34 15.68 14.43
N SER A 374 -9.27 14.53 15.12
CA SER A 374 -8.32 14.32 16.23
C SER A 374 -6.88 14.07 15.76
N SER A 375 -6.69 13.62 14.50
CA SER A 375 -5.37 13.35 13.93
C SER A 375 -4.73 14.60 13.31
N ILE A 376 -5.50 15.63 12.96
CA ILE A 376 -5.00 16.87 12.35
C ILE A 376 -4.55 17.90 13.39
N GLY A 377 -4.99 17.78 14.65
CA GLY A 377 -4.65 18.71 15.73
C GLY A 377 -3.26 18.58 16.35
N GLN A 378 -2.49 17.53 16.06
CA GLN A 378 -1.21 17.25 16.75
C GLN A 378 0.05 17.57 15.94
N ILE A 379 -0.04 17.86 14.64
CA ILE A 379 1.14 18.04 13.78
C ILE A 379 1.51 19.53 13.58
N ALA A 380 0.69 20.48 14.07
CA ALA A 380 0.88 21.91 13.82
C ALA A 380 1.44 22.73 15.01
N HIS A 381 2.01 22.10 16.05
CA HIS A 381 2.51 22.85 17.22
C HIS A 381 3.93 22.46 17.69
N GLU A 382 4.84 22.12 16.78
CA GLU A 382 6.25 21.85 17.15
C GLU A 382 7.29 22.54 16.25
N PHE A 383 6.97 23.69 15.63
CA PHE A 383 7.99 24.54 15.02
C PHE A 383 7.60 26.01 15.12
N SER A 384 7.81 26.62 16.29
CA SER A 384 8.18 28.05 16.43
C SER A 384 8.37 28.42 17.90
N LEU A 385 9.40 29.25 18.12
CA LEU A 385 9.76 29.98 19.36
C LEU A 385 10.80 29.32 20.27
N ALA A 386 12.06 29.35 19.82
CA ALA A 386 13.17 29.61 20.73
C ALA A 386 13.16 31.12 21.05
N SER A 387 12.71 31.50 22.24
CA SER A 387 13.01 32.82 22.84
C SER A 387 13.05 32.68 24.37
N MET A 388 14.08 33.28 24.93
CA MET A 388 14.64 33.10 26.27
C MET A 388 13.71 33.55 27.42
N SER A 389 13.71 32.83 28.55
CA SER A 389 14.01 33.41 29.86
C SER A 389 14.12 32.36 30.98
N ASP A 390 15.09 32.62 31.83
CA ASP A 390 15.51 31.99 33.08
C ASP A 390 14.64 32.49 34.26
N MET A 391 14.09 31.59 35.09
CA MET A 391 14.10 31.61 36.58
C MET A 391 13.16 30.53 37.15
N GLY A 392 13.62 29.85 38.20
CA GLY A 392 13.08 28.57 38.67
C GLY A 392 11.74 28.58 39.41
N SER A 393 11.17 27.37 39.49
CA SER A 393 10.27 26.91 40.54
C SER A 393 10.14 25.39 40.44
N ASP A 394 10.36 24.74 41.57
CA ASP A 394 10.16 23.32 41.82
C ASP A 394 8.65 22.94 41.82
N ASP A 395 8.37 21.65 41.71
CA ASP A 395 7.06 20.97 41.76
C ASP A 395 6.04 21.15 40.61
N LYS A 396 6.05 20.19 39.67
CA LYS A 396 4.85 19.37 39.32
C LYS A 396 5.15 18.31 38.26
N VAL A 397 5.31 17.07 38.73
CA VAL A 397 4.98 15.87 37.96
C VAL A 397 3.46 15.87 37.77
N SER A 398 2.95 16.17 36.58
CA SER A 398 1.53 15.95 36.26
C SER A 398 1.26 16.17 34.77
N CYS A 399 1.20 15.08 33.99
CA CYS A 399 0.46 15.01 32.71
C CYS A 399 0.34 13.57 32.16
N ALA A 400 1.15 12.61 32.64
CA ALA A 400 1.07 11.21 32.19
C ALA A 400 0.09 10.33 33.00
N GLU A 401 -0.35 10.77 34.18
CA GLU A 401 -1.16 9.94 35.10
C GLU A 401 -2.69 10.17 34.98
N SER A 402 -3.11 11.21 34.24
CA SER A 402 -4.53 11.60 34.13
C SER A 402 -5.38 10.67 33.26
N TRP A 403 -4.77 9.87 32.38
CA TRP A 403 -5.45 8.84 31.57
C TRP A 403 -5.61 7.52 32.34
N ALA A 404 -4.67 7.23 33.25
CA ALA A 404 -4.73 6.02 34.06
C ALA A 404 -5.80 6.11 35.16
N SER A 405 -5.96 7.28 35.80
CA SER A 405 -6.94 7.45 36.88
C SER A 405 -8.41 7.49 36.39
N THR A 406 -8.68 7.98 35.18
CA THR A 406 -10.04 7.98 34.60
C THR A 406 -10.51 6.56 34.26
N MET A 407 -9.64 5.72 33.68
CA MET A 407 -9.98 4.33 33.39
C MET A 407 -10.18 3.49 34.65
N ILE A 408 -9.44 3.78 35.72
CA ILE A 408 -9.58 3.06 37.00
C ILE A 408 -10.88 3.48 37.72
N SER A 409 -11.23 4.77 37.75
CA SER A 409 -12.50 5.22 38.34
C SER A 409 -13.73 4.73 37.58
N GLU A 410 -13.68 4.63 36.24
CA GLU A 410 -14.78 4.01 35.47
C GLU A 410 -14.93 2.50 35.74
N LEU A 411 -13.84 1.79 36.04
CA LEU A 411 -13.88 0.36 36.36
C LEU A 411 -14.38 0.06 37.79
N GLU A 412 -14.16 0.99 38.73
CA GLU A 412 -14.61 0.83 40.13
C GLU A 412 -16.11 1.07 40.33
N HIS A 413 -16.76 1.79 39.40
CA HIS A 413 -18.23 1.93 39.40
C HIS A 413 -18.97 0.63 39.04
N PHE A 414 -18.31 -0.35 38.43
CA PHE A 414 -18.89 -1.67 38.15
C PHE A 414 -18.70 -2.69 39.28
N ARG A 415 -17.86 -2.40 40.28
CA ARG A 415 -17.50 -3.38 41.32
C ARG A 415 -18.35 -3.31 42.59
N ASN A 416 -19.06 -2.21 42.83
CA ASN A 416 -19.77 -1.98 44.08
C ASN A 416 -21.29 -1.74 43.89
N GLY A 417 -22.02 -2.82 43.60
CA GLY A 417 -23.48 -2.89 43.69
C GLY A 417 -23.93 -4.32 44.01
N LYS A 418 -24.47 -4.54 45.22
CA LYS A 418 -25.02 -5.83 45.69
C LYS A 418 -26.43 -6.12 45.09
N PRO A 419 -26.94 -7.36 45.19
CA PRO A 419 -27.61 -8.07 44.08
C PRO A 419 -29.13 -8.17 44.20
N MET A 420 -29.84 -8.34 43.08
CA MET A 420 -31.21 -8.88 43.09
C MET A 420 -31.60 -9.53 41.75
N GLY A 421 -31.99 -10.81 41.78
CA GLY A 421 -32.96 -11.41 40.85
C GLY A 421 -32.43 -12.16 39.61
N MET A 422 -32.37 -13.48 39.71
CA MET A 422 -32.35 -14.55 38.68
C MET A 422 -33.13 -14.26 37.36
N PRO A 423 -32.87 -14.96 36.21
CA PRO A 423 -32.66 -16.41 36.16
C PRO A 423 -31.56 -16.98 35.25
N THR A 424 -31.02 -18.08 35.79
CA THR A 424 -30.31 -19.19 35.17
C THR A 424 -30.71 -19.51 33.73
N ARG A 425 -29.71 -19.60 32.84
CA ARG A 425 -29.68 -20.64 31.81
C ARG A 425 -28.28 -21.24 31.69
N LYS A 426 -28.21 -22.46 32.24
CA LYS A 426 -27.32 -23.60 31.98
C LYS A 426 -26.07 -23.34 31.12
N THR A 427 -24.93 -23.64 31.71
CA THR A 427 -23.73 -24.13 31.02
C THR A 427 -24.09 -25.26 30.06
N VAL A 428 -23.96 -24.99 28.77
CA VAL A 428 -23.77 -25.94 27.67
C VAL A 428 -22.58 -25.35 26.92
N GLY A 429 -21.39 -25.92 27.00
CA GLY A 429 -21.04 -27.13 26.26
C GLY A 429 -20.59 -26.67 24.88
N ALA A 430 -19.28 -26.74 24.63
CA ALA A 430 -18.65 -26.31 23.38
C ALA A 430 -19.19 -27.12 22.18
N SER A 431 -20.28 -26.67 21.57
CA SER A 431 -20.84 -27.09 20.26
C SER A 431 -22.07 -26.25 19.94
N GLU A 432 -21.92 -25.01 19.46
CA GLU A 432 -23.00 -24.28 18.74
C GLU A 432 -22.45 -23.05 17.99
N ILE A 433 -21.50 -23.28 17.07
CA ILE A 433 -21.20 -22.34 15.96
C ILE A 433 -21.10 -23.21 14.70
N ASP A 434 -22.24 -23.76 14.25
CA ASP A 434 -22.35 -24.35 12.90
C ASP A 434 -22.74 -23.24 11.91
N LEU A 435 -21.83 -22.28 11.74
CA LEU A 435 -21.92 -21.25 10.68
C LEU A 435 -21.42 -21.78 9.33
N MET A 436 -20.96 -23.04 9.28
CA MET A 436 -20.30 -23.63 8.12
C MET A 436 -21.06 -24.81 7.49
N ASP A 437 -22.16 -25.27 8.08
CA ASP A 437 -22.94 -26.41 7.54
C ASP A 437 -23.74 -26.04 6.29
N ASP A 438 -24.10 -24.76 6.10
CA ASP A 438 -24.85 -24.27 4.93
C ASP A 438 -24.04 -24.42 3.62
N PHE A 439 -22.70 -24.39 3.69
CA PHE A 439 -21.84 -24.55 2.51
C PHE A 439 -21.78 -26.00 2.01
N ALA A 440 -21.82 -26.97 2.93
CA ALA A 440 -21.82 -28.39 2.59
C ALA A 440 -23.17 -28.85 2.03
N GLU A 441 -24.29 -28.26 2.50
CA GLU A 441 -25.61 -28.52 1.93
C GLU A 441 -25.75 -27.96 0.50
N MET A 442 -25.17 -26.79 0.23
CA MET A 442 -25.17 -26.16 -1.09
C MET A 442 -24.33 -26.93 -2.13
N GLU A 443 -23.22 -27.57 -1.72
CA GLU A 443 -22.43 -28.46 -2.58
C GLU A 443 -23.18 -29.76 -2.92
N LYS A 444 -23.99 -30.25 -1.99
CA LYS A 444 -24.86 -31.42 -2.20
C LYS A 444 -26.01 -31.11 -3.16
N LEU A 445 -26.59 -29.91 -3.10
CA LEU A 445 -27.63 -29.47 -4.05
C LEU A 445 -27.06 -29.22 -5.47
N ALA A 446 -25.78 -28.83 -5.59
CA ALA A 446 -25.11 -28.64 -6.87
C ALA A 446 -24.72 -29.95 -7.57
N THR A 447 -24.41 -31.01 -6.80
CA THR A 447 -23.98 -32.32 -7.33
C THR A 447 -25.13 -33.29 -7.63
N VAL A 448 -26.33 -33.06 -7.08
CA VAL A 448 -27.51 -33.93 -7.31
C VAL A 448 -28.08 -33.84 -8.74
N SER A 449 -27.67 -32.88 -9.57
CA SER A 449 -28.21 -32.73 -10.94
C SER A 449 -27.42 -33.45 -12.05
N THR A 450 -26.41 -34.29 -11.74
CA THR A 450 -25.64 -35.01 -12.77
C THR A 450 -25.44 -36.50 -12.53
N ASP A 451 -26.40 -37.18 -11.90
CA ASP A 451 -26.52 -38.65 -12.07
C ASP A 451 -27.90 -39.18 -11.65
N LYS A 452 -28.84 -39.26 -12.59
CA LYS A 452 -29.80 -40.37 -12.61
C LYS A 452 -30.39 -40.65 -13.99
N GLN A 453 -30.08 -41.87 -14.40
CA GLN A 453 -30.51 -42.59 -15.59
C GLN A 453 -32.03 -42.76 -15.69
N PHE A 454 -32.53 -42.58 -16.92
CA PHE A 454 -33.74 -43.11 -17.55
C PHE A 454 -34.85 -43.74 -16.68
N GLY A 455 -36.06 -43.16 -16.80
CA GLY A 455 -37.31 -43.78 -16.39
C GLY A 455 -38.53 -43.07 -16.96
N SER A 456 -38.84 -43.34 -18.23
CA SER A 456 -40.12 -43.13 -18.95
C SER A 456 -41.35 -42.74 -18.11
N SER A 457 -42.06 -41.67 -18.48
CA SER A 457 -43.43 -41.75 -19.05
C SER A 457 -44.10 -40.37 -19.22
N ARG A 458 -44.44 -40.07 -20.48
CA ARG A 458 -45.72 -39.50 -21.00
C ARG A 458 -46.26 -38.12 -20.57
N LEU A 459 -46.49 -37.32 -21.63
CA LEU A 459 -47.68 -36.49 -21.94
C LEU A 459 -47.85 -35.21 -21.08
N ALA A 460 -48.29 -34.05 -21.60
CA ALA A 460 -48.62 -33.57 -22.92
C ALA A 460 -48.62 -32.03 -22.87
N SER A 461 -48.36 -31.43 -24.03
CA SER A 461 -48.53 -30.02 -24.37
C SER A 461 -49.96 -29.52 -24.14
N VAL A 462 -50.16 -28.21 -23.90
CA VAL A 462 -51.13 -27.36 -24.62
C VAL A 462 -50.84 -25.87 -24.34
N GLU A 463 -50.85 -25.10 -25.44
CA GLU A 463 -50.74 -23.65 -25.63
C GLU A 463 -51.91 -22.83 -25.07
N GLY A 464 -51.75 -21.50 -25.02
CA GLY A 464 -52.87 -20.56 -25.01
C GLY A 464 -52.49 -19.11 -24.70
N SER A 465 -52.34 -18.31 -25.75
CA SER A 465 -52.15 -16.84 -25.76
C SER A 465 -53.43 -16.05 -25.48
N GLU A 466 -53.33 -14.83 -24.94
CA GLU A 466 -53.74 -13.56 -25.60
C GLU A 466 -53.78 -12.33 -24.66
N ASN A 467 -53.11 -11.26 -25.13
CA ASN A 467 -53.33 -9.80 -25.04
C ASN A 467 -54.19 -9.14 -23.94
N VAL A 468 -53.68 -7.99 -23.42
CA VAL A 468 -54.20 -6.60 -23.63
C VAL A 468 -53.39 -5.61 -22.75
N GLY A 469 -52.82 -4.54 -23.33
CA GLY A 469 -52.27 -3.35 -22.63
C GLY A 469 -53.34 -2.25 -22.44
N PRO A 470 -53.02 -0.94 -22.22
CA PRO A 470 -51.73 -0.26 -22.02
C PRO A 470 -51.75 0.83 -20.90
N LEU A 471 -50.59 1.38 -20.47
CA LEU A 471 -50.46 2.83 -20.19
C LEU A 471 -49.00 3.31 -20.05
N GLN A 472 -48.74 4.48 -20.65
CA GLN A 472 -47.49 5.24 -20.70
C GLN A 472 -47.09 5.86 -19.35
N SER A 473 -45.79 6.10 -19.12
CA SER A 473 -45.20 7.47 -19.06
C SER A 473 -43.73 7.48 -18.58
N GLN A 474 -42.87 8.05 -19.44
CA GLN A 474 -41.74 8.97 -19.18
C GLN A 474 -40.63 8.63 -18.17
N SER A 475 -39.38 8.58 -18.67
CA SER A 475 -38.33 9.60 -18.42
C SER A 475 -36.93 9.03 -18.14
N SER A 476 -35.99 9.38 -19.03
CA SER A 476 -34.60 9.82 -18.83
C SER A 476 -33.58 9.03 -17.98
N GLY A 477 -32.43 8.74 -18.61
CA GLY A 477 -31.13 9.18 -18.09
C GLY A 477 -30.15 8.11 -17.56
N ASP A 478 -29.28 7.66 -18.46
CA ASP A 478 -27.82 7.47 -18.32
C ASP A 478 -27.16 6.72 -17.12
N SER A 479 -26.41 5.69 -17.54
CA SER A 479 -25.02 5.35 -17.17
C SER A 479 -24.67 4.37 -16.03
N SER A 480 -23.97 3.33 -16.49
CA SER A 480 -22.80 2.62 -15.94
C SER A 480 -22.95 1.55 -14.83
N ALA A 481 -22.63 0.33 -15.28
CA ALA A 481 -21.65 -0.62 -14.74
C ALA A 481 -21.79 -1.13 -13.29
N ALA A 482 -21.98 -2.44 -13.13
CA ALA A 482 -20.89 -3.38 -12.83
C ALA A 482 -21.42 -4.83 -12.83
N ALA A 483 -20.55 -5.72 -13.31
CA ALA A 483 -20.79 -7.13 -13.54
C ALA A 483 -20.89 -7.95 -12.24
N ASP A 484 -21.61 -9.07 -12.27
CA ASP A 484 -21.00 -10.35 -11.90
C ASP A 484 -21.83 -11.52 -12.44
N GLY A 485 -21.17 -12.49 -13.10
CA GLY A 485 -21.86 -13.51 -13.88
C GLY A 485 -20.94 -14.56 -14.46
N LYS A 486 -20.17 -15.19 -13.57
CA LYS A 486 -19.42 -16.44 -13.76
C LYS A 486 -20.37 -17.58 -14.12
N ILE A 487 -20.10 -18.33 -15.19
CA ILE A 487 -20.45 -19.76 -15.44
C ILE A 487 -19.61 -20.20 -16.65
N VAL A 488 -18.56 -20.99 -16.43
CA VAL A 488 -18.50 -22.46 -16.59
C VAL A 488 -18.53 -22.90 -18.06
N ALA A 489 -17.44 -23.54 -18.45
CA ALA A 489 -17.18 -24.16 -19.74
C ALA A 489 -17.55 -25.65 -19.72
N VAL A 490 -18.08 -26.18 -20.83
CA VAL A 490 -18.06 -27.60 -21.21
C VAL A 490 -18.09 -27.69 -22.77
N PRO A 491 -17.47 -28.71 -23.40
CA PRO A 491 -16.70 -28.59 -24.65
C PRO A 491 -17.40 -29.25 -25.87
N ASP A 492 -16.81 -29.12 -27.07
CA ASP A 492 -16.08 -30.22 -27.74
C ASP A 492 -15.85 -30.01 -29.25
N SER A 493 -14.75 -30.64 -29.72
CA SER A 493 -14.48 -31.17 -31.07
C SER A 493 -14.01 -30.25 -32.22
N GLY A 494 -12.78 -30.53 -32.72
CA GLY A 494 -12.46 -30.30 -34.14
C GLY A 494 -11.01 -30.02 -34.59
N LEU A 495 -10.03 -30.87 -34.25
CA LEU A 495 -8.79 -31.24 -34.99
C LEU A 495 -7.98 -30.19 -35.82
N GLY A 496 -6.68 -30.07 -35.51
CA GLY A 496 -5.69 -29.48 -36.44
C GLY A 496 -4.26 -29.25 -35.91
N LEU A 497 -3.45 -30.33 -35.88
CA LEU A 497 -2.01 -30.39 -36.15
C LEU A 497 -1.02 -29.30 -35.60
N SER A 498 -0.29 -29.71 -34.55
CA SER A 498 1.17 -29.54 -34.33
C SER A 498 1.78 -28.20 -33.84
N VAL A 499 2.57 -28.34 -32.75
CA VAL A 499 3.90 -27.75 -32.47
C VAL A 499 3.99 -26.53 -31.51
N ILE A 500 4.83 -26.74 -30.48
CA ILE A 500 5.54 -25.82 -29.55
C ILE A 500 4.85 -25.47 -28.21
N ASN A 501 5.44 -26.05 -27.15
CA ASN A 501 5.63 -25.55 -25.78
C ASN A 501 4.44 -24.93 -25.05
N GLN A 502 3.84 -25.71 -24.15
CA GLN A 502 3.11 -25.16 -23.01
C GLN A 502 3.85 -25.51 -21.72
N ASP A 503 4.61 -24.52 -21.24
CA ASP A 503 4.89 -24.34 -19.82
C ASP A 503 3.53 -24.24 -19.10
N MET A 504 3.18 -25.28 -18.36
CA MET A 504 2.12 -25.19 -17.37
C MET A 504 2.65 -24.38 -16.19
N GLN A 505 2.22 -23.13 -16.15
CA GLN A 505 2.18 -22.30 -14.96
C GLN A 505 1.36 -23.05 -13.89
N SER A 506 2.04 -23.71 -12.96
CA SER A 506 1.42 -24.07 -11.69
C SER A 506 1.36 -22.80 -10.84
N GLU A 507 0.14 -22.33 -10.59
CA GLU A 507 -0.18 -21.30 -9.61
C GLU A 507 0.57 -21.54 -8.30
N ASN A 508 1.49 -20.64 -7.99
CA ASN A 508 2.11 -20.55 -6.68
C ASN A 508 1.09 -20.00 -5.69
N MET A 509 0.31 -20.89 -5.07
CA MET A 509 -0.63 -20.53 -4.02
C MET A 509 -0.37 -21.30 -2.73
N LEU A 510 0.89 -21.38 -2.28
CA LEU A 510 1.25 -21.95 -0.96
C LEU A 510 2.56 -21.37 -0.39
N ILE A 511 2.94 -20.15 -0.77
CA ILE A 511 4.17 -19.50 -0.30
C ILE A 511 3.84 -18.69 0.96
N GLY A 512 4.04 -19.30 2.13
CA GLY A 512 3.94 -18.58 3.40
C GLY A 512 4.10 -19.42 4.68
N LYS A 513 4.07 -20.76 4.60
CA LYS A 513 4.07 -21.62 5.81
C LYS A 513 5.30 -22.51 6.02
N TYR A 514 6.32 -22.45 5.17
CA TYR A 514 7.47 -23.37 5.27
C TYR A 514 8.82 -22.64 5.25
N PRO A 515 9.83 -23.12 6.02
CA PRO A 515 11.18 -22.56 6.03
C PRO A 515 11.80 -22.48 4.62
N GLY A 516 12.53 -21.41 4.32
CA GLY A 516 13.08 -21.14 2.98
C GLY A 516 13.93 -22.27 2.40
N TRP A 517 14.71 -22.96 3.23
CA TRP A 517 15.52 -24.11 2.78
C TRP A 517 14.69 -25.26 2.19
N LEU A 518 13.45 -25.46 2.67
CA LEU A 518 12.56 -26.49 2.15
C LEU A 518 12.01 -26.09 0.77
N GLN A 519 11.76 -24.79 0.56
CA GLN A 519 11.34 -24.26 -0.74
C GLN A 519 12.46 -24.39 -1.77
N ASP A 520 13.71 -24.18 -1.36
CA ASP A 520 14.88 -24.32 -2.22
C ASP A 520 15.12 -25.78 -2.62
N ILE A 521 14.99 -26.73 -1.69
CA ILE A 521 15.08 -28.17 -2.01
C ILE A 521 13.97 -28.59 -2.96
N LEU A 522 12.73 -28.14 -2.72
CA LEU A 522 11.60 -28.47 -3.59
C LEU A 522 11.80 -27.91 -5.00
N ARG A 523 12.30 -26.68 -5.11
CA ARG A 523 12.65 -26.04 -6.39
C ARG A 523 13.71 -26.84 -7.14
N VAL A 524 14.78 -27.24 -6.47
CA VAL A 524 15.87 -28.04 -7.07
C VAL A 524 15.37 -29.43 -7.48
N ALA A 525 14.53 -30.07 -6.68
CA ALA A 525 13.96 -31.37 -7.00
C ALA A 525 13.03 -31.32 -8.21
N LEU A 526 12.21 -30.27 -8.33
CA LEU A 526 11.35 -30.04 -9.50
C LEU A 526 12.16 -29.72 -10.76
N GLU A 527 13.25 -28.96 -10.63
CA GLU A 527 14.15 -28.68 -11.75
C GLU A 527 14.87 -29.96 -12.21
N GLN A 528 15.34 -30.79 -11.27
CA GLN A 528 15.99 -32.06 -11.58
C GLN A 528 15.02 -33.06 -12.22
N ASN A 529 13.74 -33.06 -11.81
CA ASN A 529 12.68 -33.83 -12.46
C ASN A 529 12.50 -33.41 -13.93
N ARG A 530 12.49 -32.10 -14.20
CA ARG A 530 12.38 -31.56 -15.57
C ARG A 530 13.57 -31.94 -16.44
N VAL A 531 14.79 -31.91 -15.91
CA VAL A 531 16.03 -32.18 -16.67
C VAL A 531 16.28 -33.66 -16.88
N THR A 532 16.00 -34.51 -15.89
CA THR A 532 16.35 -35.94 -15.92
C THR A 532 15.18 -36.86 -16.24
N HIS A 533 13.95 -36.33 -16.30
CA HIS A 533 12.69 -37.08 -16.42
C HIS A 533 12.50 -38.19 -15.37
N ARG A 534 13.27 -38.19 -14.27
CA ARG A 534 13.12 -39.12 -13.15
C ARG A 534 11.91 -38.77 -12.31
N LYS A 535 11.23 -39.78 -11.76
CA LYS A 535 10.05 -39.55 -10.91
C LYS A 535 10.43 -38.73 -9.66
N PRO A 536 9.57 -37.80 -9.19
CA PRO A 536 9.88 -36.96 -8.03
C PRO A 536 10.21 -37.79 -6.78
N ASP A 537 9.54 -38.93 -6.60
CA ASP A 537 9.73 -39.83 -5.47
C ASP A 537 11.15 -40.43 -5.41
N GLU A 538 11.74 -40.73 -6.57
CA GLU A 538 13.11 -41.27 -6.68
C GLU A 538 14.15 -40.20 -6.32
N ILE A 539 13.94 -38.95 -6.79
CA ILE A 539 14.82 -37.82 -6.49
C ILE A 539 14.77 -37.48 -5.00
N LEU A 540 13.59 -37.55 -4.38
CA LEU A 540 13.44 -37.31 -2.95
C LEU A 540 14.09 -38.43 -2.10
N GLU A 541 14.04 -39.68 -2.54
CA GLU A 541 14.76 -40.76 -1.87
C GLU A 541 16.28 -40.64 -2.02
N ASP A 542 16.80 -40.23 -3.18
CA ASP A 542 18.22 -39.94 -3.36
C ASP A 542 18.69 -38.82 -2.41
N ILE A 543 17.89 -37.76 -2.27
CA ILE A 543 18.16 -36.66 -1.33
C ILE A 543 18.14 -37.16 0.12
N LYS A 544 17.17 -38.02 0.50
CA LYS A 544 17.11 -38.61 1.86
C LYS A 544 18.31 -39.52 2.13
N VAL A 545 18.74 -40.31 1.16
CA VAL A 545 19.91 -41.19 1.28
C VAL A 545 21.19 -40.36 1.42
N ALA A 546 21.37 -39.31 0.62
CA ALA A 546 22.48 -38.38 0.74
C ALA A 546 22.50 -37.66 2.10
N TRP A 547 21.33 -37.27 2.61
CA TRP A 547 21.18 -36.69 3.94
C TRP A 547 21.58 -37.65 5.06
N ARG A 548 21.20 -38.93 4.94
CA ARG A 548 21.65 -39.97 5.87
C ARG A 548 23.16 -40.17 5.81
N TYR A 549 23.75 -40.06 4.63
CA TYR A 549 25.21 -40.15 4.47
C TYR A 549 25.91 -38.98 5.14
N ILE A 550 25.46 -37.74 4.92
CA ILE A 550 26.01 -36.52 5.54
C ILE A 550 25.91 -36.57 7.07
N ASN A 551 24.79 -37.03 7.61
CA ASN A 551 24.60 -37.14 9.06
C ASN A 551 25.44 -38.27 9.68
N ASN A 552 25.76 -39.33 8.94
CA ASN A 552 26.62 -40.41 9.39
C ASN A 552 28.12 -40.10 9.20
N THR A 553 28.51 -39.19 8.31
CA THR A 553 29.91 -38.75 8.14
C THR A 553 30.34 -37.73 9.19
N ASN A 554 29.41 -37.09 9.89
CA ASN A 554 29.73 -36.16 10.99
C ASN A 554 30.19 -36.87 12.28
N SER A 555 30.35 -38.21 12.27
CA SER A 555 30.87 -39.01 13.39
C SER A 555 32.14 -39.82 13.08
N SER A 556 32.79 -39.66 11.93
CA SER A 556 34.13 -40.23 11.73
C SER A 556 35.01 -39.43 10.76
N GLU A 557 36.06 -38.86 11.33
CA GLU A 557 37.38 -38.49 10.78
C GLU A 557 37.60 -38.24 9.28
N PHE A 558 38.24 -37.09 9.06
CA PHE A 558 38.78 -36.50 7.84
C PHE A 558 39.85 -37.36 7.16
N VAL A 559 39.77 -37.58 5.85
CA VAL A 559 40.95 -37.78 4.99
C VAL A 559 40.78 -36.95 3.71
N VAL A 560 41.65 -35.95 3.60
CA VAL A 560 41.93 -35.15 2.40
C VAL A 560 42.51 -36.07 1.32
N VAL A 561 41.90 -36.09 0.14
CA VAL A 561 42.63 -36.37 -1.10
C VAL A 561 42.26 -35.29 -2.12
N ASP A 562 43.24 -34.44 -2.35
CA ASP A 562 43.32 -33.46 -3.42
C ASP A 562 43.25 -34.19 -4.78
N ALA A 563 42.32 -33.79 -5.65
CA ALA A 563 42.23 -34.28 -7.02
C ALA A 563 42.06 -33.08 -7.96
N ARG A 564 43.08 -32.24 -7.97
CA ARG A 564 43.35 -31.25 -9.02
C ARG A 564 44.22 -31.91 -10.09
N GLU A 565 43.65 -32.74 -10.97
CA GLU A 565 44.18 -33.08 -12.31
C GLU A 565 43.25 -34.10 -13.01
N SER A 566 43.12 -33.97 -14.35
CA SER A 566 42.21 -34.71 -15.27
C SER A 566 40.84 -34.04 -15.39
N PHE A 567 40.46 -33.34 -16.47
CA PHE A 567 40.45 -33.79 -17.86
C PHE A 567 40.74 -32.64 -18.84
N LYS A 568 41.85 -32.78 -19.57
CA LYS A 568 42.00 -32.37 -20.97
C LYS A 568 41.87 -33.64 -21.81
N SER A 569 41.28 -33.51 -23.01
CA SER A 569 41.05 -34.55 -24.05
C SER A 569 39.89 -35.52 -23.79
N ILE A 570 38.76 -35.31 -24.46
CA ILE A 570 38.37 -35.87 -25.77
C ILE A 570 37.36 -34.92 -26.41
#